data_AF-A0A0C2FLN5-F1
#
_entry.id   AF-A0A0C2FLN5-F1
#
_cell.length_a   1.000
_cell.length_b   1.000
_cell.length_c   1.000
_cell.angle_alpha   90.00
_cell.angle_beta   90.00
_cell.angle_gamma   90.00
#
_symmetry.space_group_name_H-M   'P 1'
#
loop_
_entity.id
_entity.type
_entity.pdbx_description
1 polymer ?
#
loop_
_entity_poly.entity_id
_entity_poly.type
_entity_poly.pdbx_seq_one_letter_code
_entity_poly.pdbx_strand_id
1 'polypeptide(L)'
;MLLQCQDEGVLHREAALRAIGARFRVAVADKIAPWEDDEEAGRFIINSCVAVHLDDWEEKFYLLVYMAQKLFALVKGECAAETPDNPQFQEAAVSGHIILLIIRERMENILGMVRRKLEFNAKRKKDTFAVTSNEVVRALGSHQNGEITRGLEYFLATGYRIFCHC
;
A
#
# COMPACT_ATOMS: atom_id res chain seq x y z
N MET A 1 -14.61 21.45 11.29
CA MET A 1 -13.57 20.80 10.45
C MET A 1 -12.28 21.62 10.44
N LEU A 2 -12.15 22.74 9.71
CA LEU A 2 -10.87 23.49 9.69
C LEU A 2 -10.44 24.07 11.05
N LEU A 3 -11.40 24.55 11.85
CA LEU A 3 -11.15 25.01 13.23
C LEU A 3 -10.62 23.89 14.15
N GLN A 4 -11.14 22.67 14.01
CA GLN A 4 -10.68 21.52 14.80
C GLN A 4 -9.25 21.10 14.42
N CYS A 5 -8.88 21.22 13.14
CA CYS A 5 -7.50 20.98 12.71
C CYS A 5 -6.54 22.04 13.25
N GLN A 6 -6.99 23.29 13.39
CA GLN A 6 -6.21 24.35 14.02
C GLN A 6 -6.06 24.14 15.53
N ASP A 7 -7.11 23.66 16.21
CA ASP A 7 -7.05 23.28 17.63
C ASP A 7 -6.09 22.10 17.87
N GLU A 8 -5.97 21.17 16.90
CA GLU A 8 -4.99 20.08 16.89
C GLU A 8 -3.56 20.53 16.50
N GLY A 9 -3.34 21.82 16.24
CA GLY A 9 -2.02 22.38 15.90
C GLY A 9 -1.56 22.11 14.46
N VAL A 10 -2.45 21.67 13.58
CA VAL A 10 -2.14 21.37 12.17
C VAL A 10 -2.34 22.63 11.33
N LEU A 11 -1.29 23.44 11.24
CA LEU A 11 -1.31 24.73 10.52
C LEU A 11 -0.64 24.69 9.15
N HIS A 12 0.24 23.72 8.92
CA HIS A 12 1.05 23.61 7.70
C HIS A 12 0.90 22.23 7.08
N ARG A 13 1.17 22.12 5.76
CA ARG A 13 1.11 20.85 5.02
C ARG A 13 1.97 19.77 5.66
N GLU A 14 3.18 20.11 6.08
CA GLU A 14 4.11 19.18 6.75
C GLU A 14 3.57 18.68 8.09
N ALA A 15 2.92 19.56 8.87
CA ALA A 15 2.27 19.18 10.12
C ALA A 15 1.12 18.19 9.88
N ALA A 16 0.36 18.37 8.80
CA ALA A 16 -0.72 17.45 8.44
C ALA A 16 -0.16 16.08 8.03
N LEU A 17 0.90 16.05 7.21
CA LEU A 17 1.55 14.80 6.81
C LEU A 17 2.14 14.06 8.01
N ARG A 18 2.81 14.78 8.91
CA ARG A 18 3.34 14.22 10.16
C ARG A 18 2.24 13.65 11.05
N ALA A 19 1.10 14.35 11.18
CA ALA A 19 -0.03 13.86 11.97
C ALA A 19 -0.63 12.56 11.40
N ILE A 20 -0.76 12.46 10.08
CA ILE A 20 -1.22 11.24 9.40
C ILE A 20 -0.19 10.12 9.59
N GLY A 21 1.09 10.39 9.32
CA GLY A 21 2.18 9.43 9.46
C GLY A 21 2.27 8.86 10.87
N ALA A 22 2.23 9.71 11.89
CA ALA A 22 2.28 9.30 13.29
C ALA A 22 1.11 8.37 13.69
N ARG A 23 -0.10 8.62 13.17
CA ARG A 23 -1.28 7.79 13.46
C ARG A 23 -1.24 6.44 12.74
N PHE A 24 -0.72 6.40 11.51
CA PHE A 24 -0.73 5.20 10.66
C PHE A 24 0.63 4.46 10.60
N ARG A 25 1.63 4.89 11.38
CA ARG A 25 2.98 4.30 11.39
C ARG A 25 2.99 2.79 11.59
N VAL A 26 2.11 2.28 12.47
CA VAL A 26 1.99 0.83 12.74
C VAL A 26 1.45 0.08 11.52
N ALA A 27 0.48 0.65 10.81
CA ALA A 27 -0.14 0.02 9.64
C ALA A 27 0.81 -0.06 8.44
N VAL A 28 1.81 0.81 8.38
CA VAL A 28 2.78 0.89 7.27
C VAL A 28 4.18 0.38 7.68
N ALA A 29 4.30 -0.23 8.86
CA ALA A 29 5.57 -0.67 9.42
C ALA A 29 6.32 -1.70 8.54
N ASP A 30 5.60 -2.48 7.72
CA ASP A 30 6.21 -3.43 6.79
C ASP A 30 6.88 -2.76 5.58
N LYS A 31 6.44 -1.55 5.22
CA LYS A 31 6.92 -0.82 4.03
C LYS A 31 7.91 0.26 4.40
N ILE A 32 7.68 0.98 5.49
CA ILE A 32 8.51 2.09 5.95
C ILE A 32 9.51 1.60 6.99
N ALA A 33 10.71 2.16 6.98
CA ALA A 33 11.73 1.81 7.95
C ALA A 33 11.55 2.57 9.28
N PRO A 34 11.96 2.00 10.43
CA PRO A 34 11.80 2.67 11.73
C PRO A 34 12.52 4.01 11.86
N TRP A 35 13.54 4.26 11.04
CA TRP A 35 14.34 5.49 11.03
C TRP A 35 13.80 6.56 10.07
N GLU A 36 12.78 6.27 9.27
CA GLU A 36 12.16 7.25 8.38
C GLU A 36 11.25 8.20 9.17
N ASP A 37 11.19 9.46 8.73
CA ASP A 37 10.41 10.48 9.39
C ASP A 37 8.90 10.24 9.22
N ASP A 38 8.13 10.71 10.19
CA ASP A 38 6.66 10.64 10.15
C ASP A 38 6.09 11.40 8.95
N GLU A 39 6.77 12.44 8.45
CA GLU A 39 6.35 13.14 7.23
C GLU A 39 6.41 12.24 6.00
N GLU A 40 7.51 11.49 5.84
CA GLU A 40 7.69 10.58 4.70
C GLU A 40 6.67 9.45 4.74
N ALA A 41 6.32 8.99 5.95
CA ALA A 41 5.23 8.05 6.13
C ALA A 41 3.88 8.60 5.69
N GLY A 42 3.57 9.85 6.05
CA GLY A 42 2.39 10.55 5.55
C GLY A 42 2.36 10.65 4.03
N ARG A 43 3.49 11.01 3.40
CA ARG A 43 3.62 11.08 1.94
C ARG A 43 3.39 9.74 1.27
N PHE A 44 3.99 8.68 1.80
CA PHE A 44 3.81 7.31 1.29
C PHE A 44 2.34 6.88 1.33
N ILE A 45 1.62 7.19 2.42
CA ILE A 45 0.19 6.84 2.58
C ILE A 45 -0.65 7.56 1.53
N ILE A 46 -0.46 8.87 1.34
CA ILE A 46 -1.21 9.63 0.33
C ILE A 46 -0.94 9.09 -1.07
N ASN A 47 0.31 8.70 -1.37
CA ASN A 47 0.65 8.15 -2.67
C ASN A 47 0.11 6.74 -2.90
N SER A 48 0.13 5.89 -1.88
CA SER A 48 -0.21 4.47 -2.01
C SER A 48 -1.67 4.12 -1.72
N CYS A 49 -2.42 5.00 -1.07
CA CYS A 49 -3.78 4.72 -0.62
C CYS A 49 -4.82 5.71 -1.15
N VAL A 50 -4.45 6.96 -1.43
CA VAL A 50 -5.40 8.00 -1.85
C VAL A 50 -5.29 8.22 -3.36
N ALA A 51 -6.37 7.88 -4.08
CA ALA A 51 -6.48 8.08 -5.53
C ALA A 51 -5.20 7.66 -6.29
N VAL A 52 -4.81 6.39 -6.12
CA VAL A 52 -3.56 5.82 -6.63
C VAL A 52 -3.40 5.85 -8.16
N HIS A 53 -4.46 6.18 -8.88
CA HIS A 53 -4.45 6.35 -10.33
C HIS A 53 -3.94 7.73 -10.77
N LEU A 54 -3.77 8.68 -9.84
CA LEU A 54 -3.23 10.01 -10.09
C LEU A 54 -1.84 10.12 -9.46
N ASP A 55 -0.92 10.78 -10.17
CA ASP A 55 0.46 11.01 -9.70
C ASP A 55 0.60 12.39 -9.02
N ASP A 56 -0.12 13.40 -9.51
CA ASP A 56 -0.02 14.77 -9.01
C ASP A 56 -0.91 15.05 -7.79
N TRP A 57 -0.41 15.86 -6.87
CA TRP A 57 -1.10 16.17 -5.61
C TRP A 57 -2.25 17.15 -5.78
N GLU A 58 -2.17 18.07 -6.74
CA GLU A 58 -3.24 19.01 -7.04
C GLU A 58 -4.42 18.29 -7.68
N GLU A 59 -4.16 17.37 -8.62
CA GLU A 59 -5.20 16.54 -9.23
C GLU A 59 -5.92 15.67 -8.20
N LYS A 60 -5.19 15.06 -7.27
CA LYS A 60 -5.79 14.31 -6.14
C LYS A 60 -6.70 15.20 -5.31
N PHE A 61 -6.28 16.44 -5.03
CA PHE A 61 -7.09 17.40 -4.29
C PHE A 61 -8.36 17.76 -5.04
N TYR A 62 -8.27 18.10 -6.33
CA TYR A 62 -9.45 18.42 -7.15
C TYR A 62 -10.43 17.25 -7.24
N LEU A 63 -9.93 16.01 -7.38
CA LEU A 63 -10.77 14.82 -7.39
C LEU A 63 -11.52 14.64 -6.05
N LEU A 64 -10.85 14.81 -4.92
CA LEU A 64 -11.47 14.73 -3.59
C LEU A 64 -12.55 15.80 -3.39
N VAL A 65 -12.29 17.03 -3.83
CA VAL A 65 -13.27 18.13 -3.79
C VAL A 65 -14.48 17.80 -4.66
N TYR A 66 -14.25 17.28 -5.87
CA TYR A 66 -15.32 16.88 -6.78
C TYR A 66 -16.18 15.75 -6.20
N MET A 67 -15.58 14.73 -5.59
CA MET A 67 -16.30 13.65 -4.91
C MET A 67 -17.13 14.18 -3.73
N ALA A 68 -16.61 15.15 -2.96
CA ALA A 68 -17.36 15.80 -1.89
C ALA A 68 -18.55 16.61 -2.42
N GLN A 69 -18.38 17.34 -3.53
CA GLN A 69 -19.48 18.06 -4.19
C GLN A 69 -20.55 17.08 -4.71
N LYS A 70 -20.15 15.97 -5.34
CA LYS A 70 -21.08 14.91 -5.79
C LYS A 70 -21.85 14.33 -4.60
N LEU A 71 -21.20 14.11 -3.46
CA LEU A 71 -21.86 13.64 -2.25
C LEU A 71 -22.92 14.63 -1.75
N PHE A 72 -22.62 15.93 -1.73
CA PHE A 72 -23.62 16.93 -1.34
C PHE A 72 -24.79 17.03 -2.33
N ALA A 73 -24.53 16.95 -3.64
CA ALA A 73 -25.58 16.94 -4.67
C ALA A 73 -26.49 15.71 -4.53
N LEU A 74 -25.92 14.55 -4.20
CA LEU A 74 -26.68 13.33 -3.94
C LEU A 74 -27.60 13.47 -2.70
N VAL A 75 -27.09 14.02 -1.60
CA VAL A 75 -27.89 14.25 -0.37
C VAL A 75 -29.02 15.26 -0.60
N LYS A 76 -28.80 16.26 -1.45
CA LYS A 76 -29.84 17.23 -1.85
C LYS A 76 -30.87 16.67 -2.84
N GLY A 77 -30.62 15.49 -3.40
CA GLY A 77 -31.49 14.90 -4.44
C GLY A 77 -31.34 15.55 -5.82
N GLU A 78 -30.30 16.36 -6.04
CA GLU A 78 -29.96 16.94 -7.35
C GLU A 78 -29.33 15.88 -8.29
N CYS A 79 -28.84 14.77 -7.73
CA CYS A 79 -28.25 13.65 -8.44
C CYS A 79 -28.99 12.35 -8.11
N ALA A 80 -29.23 11.50 -9.12
CA ALA A 80 -29.80 10.18 -8.91
C ALA A 80 -28.78 9.25 -8.24
N ALA A 81 -29.24 8.38 -7.34
CA ALA A 81 -28.39 7.37 -6.72
C ALA A 81 -27.95 6.35 -7.77
N GLU A 82 -26.65 6.08 -7.83
CA GLU A 82 -26.06 5.09 -8.72
C GLU A 82 -26.15 3.70 -8.08
N THR A 83 -26.82 2.77 -8.75
CA THR A 83 -26.94 1.37 -8.30
C THR A 83 -25.78 0.54 -8.84
N PRO A 84 -25.07 -0.26 -8.01
CA PRO A 84 -23.95 -1.10 -8.46
C PRO A 84 -24.37 -2.21 -9.44
N ASP A 85 -25.68 -2.51 -9.53
CA ASP A 85 -26.24 -3.50 -10.44
C ASP A 85 -26.29 -3.01 -11.90
N ASN A 86 -26.11 -1.70 -12.14
CA ASN A 86 -26.08 -1.18 -13.50
C ASN A 86 -24.75 -1.59 -14.18
N PRO A 87 -24.80 -2.30 -15.34
CA PRO A 87 -23.59 -2.71 -16.05
C PRO A 87 -22.70 -1.53 -16.47
N GLN A 88 -23.22 -0.31 -16.52
CA GLN A 88 -22.44 0.91 -16.77
C GLN A 88 -21.35 1.16 -15.70
N PHE A 89 -21.55 0.69 -14.46
CA PHE A 89 -20.60 0.88 -13.35
C PHE A 89 -19.79 -0.39 -13.04
N GLN A 90 -19.91 -1.42 -13.86
CA GLN A 90 -19.21 -2.69 -13.66
C GLN A 90 -18.04 -2.80 -14.63
N GLU A 91 -16.92 -3.31 -14.12
CA GLU A 91 -15.78 -3.71 -14.94
C GLU A 91 -15.60 -5.23 -14.92
N ALA A 92 -15.20 -5.81 -16.05
CA ALA A 92 -14.95 -7.24 -16.17
C ALA A 92 -13.46 -7.52 -15.92
N ALA A 93 -13.13 -8.06 -14.75
CA ALA A 93 -11.77 -8.50 -14.44
C ALA A 93 -11.42 -9.77 -15.23
N VAL A 94 -10.52 -9.64 -16.22
CA VAL A 94 -9.99 -10.78 -16.98
C VAL A 94 -9.11 -11.67 -16.09
N SER A 95 -9.11 -12.98 -16.34
CA SER A 95 -8.30 -13.99 -15.62
C SER A 95 -6.80 -13.62 -15.54
N GLY A 96 -6.25 -13.00 -16.59
CA GLY A 96 -4.88 -12.50 -16.60
C GLY A 96 -4.58 -11.48 -15.50
N HIS A 97 -5.50 -10.56 -15.20
CA HIS A 97 -5.33 -9.58 -14.12
C HIS A 97 -5.25 -10.28 -12.76
N ILE A 98 -6.05 -11.32 -12.55
CA ILE A 98 -6.07 -12.08 -11.30
C ILE A 98 -4.74 -12.82 -11.12
N ILE A 99 -4.21 -13.44 -12.17
CA ILE A 99 -2.90 -14.11 -12.15
C ILE A 99 -1.78 -13.10 -11.85
N LEU A 100 -1.79 -11.93 -12.49
CA LEU A 100 -0.81 -10.87 -12.25
C LEU A 100 -0.85 -10.35 -10.81
N LEU A 101 -2.04 -10.19 -10.23
CA LEU A 101 -2.20 -9.80 -8.82
C LEU A 101 -1.56 -10.83 -7.87
N ILE A 102 -1.74 -12.12 -8.15
CA ILE A 102 -1.14 -13.19 -7.34
C ILE A 102 0.38 -13.19 -7.48
N ILE A 103 0.91 -13.05 -8.70
CA ILE A 103 2.36 -12.98 -8.92
C ILE A 103 2.95 -11.77 -8.19
N ARG A 104 2.34 -10.60 -8.33
CA ARG A 104 2.73 -9.36 -7.65
C ARG A 104 2.80 -9.56 -6.13
N GLU A 105 1.76 -10.15 -5.55
CA GLU A 105 1.70 -10.42 -4.11
C GLU A 105 2.78 -11.40 -3.65
N ARG A 106 3.05 -12.46 -4.43
CA ARG A 106 4.14 -13.41 -4.10
C ARG A 106 5.51 -12.75 -4.19
N MET A 107 5.73 -11.88 -5.17
CA MET A 107 6.98 -11.11 -5.28
C MET A 107 7.15 -10.13 -4.11
N GLU A 108 6.10 -9.41 -3.72
CA GLU A 108 6.12 -8.53 -2.55
C GLU A 108 6.46 -9.30 -1.26
N ASN A 109 5.90 -10.50 -1.09
CA ASN A 109 6.20 -11.37 0.04
C ASN A 109 7.66 -11.84 0.06
N ILE A 110 8.23 -12.23 -1.08
CA ILE A 110 9.65 -12.61 -1.18
C ILE A 110 10.53 -11.42 -0.79
N LEU A 111 10.25 -10.22 -1.30
CA LEU A 111 10.99 -9.01 -0.94
C LEU A 111 10.89 -8.70 0.56
N GLY A 112 9.69 -8.82 1.15
CA GLY A 112 9.48 -8.65 2.58
C GLY A 112 10.28 -9.65 3.42
N MET A 113 10.29 -10.92 3.02
CA MET A 113 11.08 -11.96 3.71
C MET A 113 12.59 -11.71 3.62
N VAL A 114 13.08 -11.32 2.44
CA VAL A 114 14.49 -10.96 2.23
C VAL A 114 14.87 -9.79 3.14
N ARG A 115 14.06 -8.74 3.20
CA ARG A 115 14.25 -7.60 4.11
C ARG A 115 14.38 -8.07 5.57
N ARG A 116 13.41 -8.84 6.07
CA ARG A 116 13.44 -9.36 7.46
C ARG A 116 14.69 -10.19 7.74
N LYS A 117 15.14 -10.99 6.78
CA LYS A 117 16.34 -11.84 6.92
C LYS A 117 17.62 -11.02 6.95
N LEU A 118 17.71 -9.97 6.13
CA LEU A 118 18.83 -9.03 6.16
C LEU A 118 18.86 -8.27 7.49
N GLU A 119 17.73 -7.76 7.96
CA GLU A 119 17.61 -7.11 9.27
C GLU A 119 18.02 -8.05 10.42
N PHE A 120 17.62 -9.32 10.36
CA PHE A 120 18.02 -10.33 11.34
C PHE A 120 19.53 -10.59 11.33
N ASN A 121 20.13 -10.70 10.14
CA ASN A 121 21.57 -10.89 10.00
C ASN A 121 22.38 -9.66 10.45
N ALA A 122 21.89 -8.45 10.15
CA ALA A 122 22.46 -7.20 10.63
C ALA A 122 22.47 -7.12 12.16
N LYS A 123 21.35 -7.50 12.81
CA LYS A 123 21.26 -7.56 14.28
C LYS A 123 22.24 -8.55 14.90
N ARG A 124 22.55 -9.66 14.20
CA ARG A 124 23.50 -10.69 14.65
C ARG A 124 24.97 -10.29 14.47
N LYS A 125 25.30 -9.49 13.45
CA LYS A 125 26.69 -9.08 13.12
C LYS A 125 26.83 -7.55 13.14
N LYS A 126 26.66 -6.94 14.31
CA LYS A 126 26.59 -5.47 14.47
C LYS A 126 27.79 -4.69 13.91
N ASP A 127 29.01 -5.24 13.93
CA ASP A 127 30.23 -4.49 13.59
C ASP A 127 30.82 -4.76 12.19
N THR A 128 30.29 -5.73 11.43
CA THR A 128 30.91 -6.15 10.14
C THR A 128 29.92 -6.36 9.00
N PHE A 129 28.63 -6.11 9.23
CA PHE A 129 27.61 -6.36 8.24
C PHE A 129 27.54 -5.21 7.23
N ALA A 130 28.11 -5.44 6.03
CA ALA A 130 27.95 -4.58 4.88
C ALA A 130 27.06 -5.29 3.86
N VAL A 131 25.90 -4.69 3.55
CA VAL A 131 24.94 -5.21 2.57
C VAL A 131 25.63 -5.30 1.21
N THR A 132 26.18 -6.48 0.92
CA THR A 132 26.85 -6.78 -0.33
C THR A 132 25.90 -7.56 -1.22
N SER A 133 26.02 -7.45 -2.54
CA SER A 133 25.20 -8.21 -3.51
C SER A 133 25.19 -9.72 -3.19
N ASN A 134 26.30 -10.25 -2.68
CA ASN A 134 26.41 -11.65 -2.25
C ASN A 134 25.53 -12.01 -1.06
N GLU A 135 25.28 -11.08 -0.13
CA GLU A 135 24.40 -11.33 1.02
C GLU A 135 22.94 -11.28 0.62
N VAL A 136 22.57 -10.36 -0.29
CA VAL A 136 21.23 -10.30 -0.88
C VAL A 136 20.95 -11.57 -1.67
N VAL A 137 21.90 -12.03 -2.50
CA VAL A 137 21.79 -13.30 -3.24
C VAL A 137 21.74 -14.51 -2.29
N ARG A 138 22.43 -14.49 -1.14
CA ARG A 138 22.30 -15.55 -0.12
C ARG A 138 20.95 -15.51 0.59
N ALA A 139 20.40 -14.33 0.85
CA ALA A 139 19.07 -14.18 1.42
C ALA A 139 18.00 -14.70 0.44
N LEU A 140 18.13 -14.34 -0.85
CA LEU A 140 17.27 -14.79 -1.95
C LEU A 140 17.42 -16.28 -2.25
N GLY A 141 18.65 -16.80 -2.37
CA GLY A 141 18.94 -18.19 -2.77
C GLY A 141 18.54 -19.25 -1.74
N SER A 142 18.18 -18.82 -0.52
CA SER A 142 17.53 -19.68 0.46
C SER A 142 16.04 -19.89 0.18
N HIS A 143 15.43 -19.10 -0.69
CA HIS A 143 14.10 -19.35 -1.20
C HIS A 143 14.23 -20.37 -2.31
N GLN A 144 13.73 -21.58 -2.06
CA GLN A 144 13.60 -22.56 -3.13
C GLN A 144 12.68 -21.95 -4.19
N ASN A 145 13.09 -22.02 -5.45
CA ASN A 145 12.50 -21.43 -6.67
C ASN A 145 11.01 -21.78 -6.96
N GLY A 146 10.24 -22.27 -5.98
CA GLY A 146 8.87 -22.75 -6.13
C GLY A 146 7.81 -22.00 -5.34
N GLU A 147 8.10 -20.95 -4.57
CA GLU A 147 7.04 -20.25 -3.81
C GLU A 147 6.00 -19.58 -4.73
N ILE A 148 6.46 -18.98 -5.83
CA ILE A 148 5.57 -18.38 -6.84
C ILE A 148 4.80 -19.49 -7.56
N THR A 149 5.51 -20.50 -8.07
CA THR A 149 4.93 -21.62 -8.83
C THR A 149 3.91 -22.39 -8.00
N ARG A 150 4.26 -22.78 -6.77
CA ARG A 150 3.39 -23.52 -5.86
C ARG A 150 2.18 -22.67 -5.43
N GLY A 151 2.36 -21.36 -5.24
CA GLY A 151 1.27 -20.45 -4.93
C GLY A 151 0.26 -20.34 -6.07
N LEU A 152 0.75 -20.31 -7.31
CA LEU A 152 -0.10 -20.32 -8.51
C LEU A 152 -0.76 -21.68 -8.74
N GLU A 153 -0.03 -22.79 -8.62
CA GLU A 153 -0.57 -24.15 -8.73
C GLU A 153 -1.69 -24.37 -7.72
N TYR A 154 -1.49 -23.96 -6.46
CA TYR A 154 -2.51 -24.06 -5.42
C TYR A 154 -3.75 -23.23 -5.75
N PHE A 155 -3.57 -22.00 -6.23
CA PHE A 155 -4.68 -21.16 -6.67
C PHE A 155 -5.45 -21.78 -7.84
N LEU A 156 -4.76 -22.31 -8.85
CA LEU A 156 -5.39 -22.95 -10.00
C LEU A 156 -6.09 -24.26 -9.62
N ALA A 157 -5.54 -25.02 -8.68
CA ALA A 157 -6.10 -26.29 -8.24
C ALA A 157 -7.32 -26.13 -7.34
N THR A 158 -7.36 -25.10 -6.51
CA THR A 158 -8.39 -24.95 -5.46
C THR A 158 -9.33 -23.76 -5.67
N GLY A 159 -8.96 -22.78 -6.50
CA GLY A 159 -9.69 -21.52 -6.65
C GLY A 159 -9.57 -20.57 -5.45
N TYR A 160 -8.94 -20.98 -4.34
CA TYR A 160 -8.79 -20.15 -3.16
C TYR A 160 -7.56 -19.25 -3.26
N ARG A 161 -7.77 -17.95 -3.06
CA ARG A 161 -6.68 -16.97 -2.90
C ARG A 161 -6.31 -16.87 -1.42
N ILE A 162 -5.16 -17.43 -1.04
CA ILE A 162 -4.60 -17.26 0.31
C ILE A 162 -3.72 -16.01 0.34
N PHE A 163 -4.20 -14.97 1.03
CA PHE A 163 -3.38 -13.82 1.40
C PHE A 163 -2.42 -14.21 2.51
N CYS A 164 -1.11 -14.12 2.23
CA CYS A 164 -0.06 -14.40 3.22
C CYS A 164 0.37 -13.10 3.89
N HIS A 165 -0.58 -12.38 4.50
CA HIS A 165 -0.31 -11.21 5.34
C HIS A 165 -0.80 -11.52 6.76
N CYS A 166 0.04 -12.21 7.52
CA CYS A 166 -0.01 -12.34 8.98
C CYS A 166 1.43 -12.33 9.49
#